data_AF-A0A8T3TTV9-F1
#
_entry.id   AF-A0A8T3TTV9-F1
#
_cell.length_a   1.000
_cell.length_b   1.000
_cell.length_c   1.000
_cell.angle_alpha   90.00
_cell.angle_beta   90.00
_cell.angle_gamma   90.00
#
_symmetry.space_group_name_H-M   'P 1'
#
loop_
_entity.id
_entity.type
_entity.pdbx_description
1 polymer ?
#
loop_
_entity_poly.entity_id
_entity_poly.type
_entity_poly.pdbx_seq_one_letter_code
_entity_poly.pdbx_strand_id
1 'polypeptide(L)'
;VVVRAALVHELDVTPMEILADSLAIEQSDGRLQALLADGGPVAGSGELERQACACRGISVDAAYRTIAAGWETADAVKRATRIGFGPCQGRRCIPWLADRLELDPADPLAQITPRAPLVPVPISVLAAFARE
;
A
#
# COMPACT_ATOMS: atom_id res chain seq x y z
N VAL A 1 -9.65 -30.84 8.73
CA VAL A 1 -8.89 -29.60 9.03
C VAL A 1 -9.81 -28.64 9.77
N VAL A 2 -9.34 -28.02 10.86
CA VAL A 2 -10.07 -26.93 11.53
C VAL A 2 -9.48 -25.62 11.03
N VAL A 3 -10.30 -24.75 10.45
CA VAL A 3 -9.90 -23.44 9.94
C VAL A 3 -10.67 -22.36 10.67
N ARG A 4 -9.95 -21.33 11.12
CA ARG A 4 -10.56 -20.11 11.64
C ARG A 4 -10.93 -19.22 10.45
N ALA A 5 -12.21 -18.94 10.29
CA ALA A 5 -12.74 -18.08 9.24
C ALA A 5 -13.61 -16.99 9.86
N ALA A 6 -14.02 -16.03 9.05
CA ALA A 6 -15.05 -15.09 9.43
C ALA A 6 -16.01 -14.88 8.27
N LEU A 7 -17.31 -14.88 8.56
CA LEU A 7 -18.32 -14.41 7.63
C LEU A 7 -18.38 -12.89 7.71
N VAL A 8 -18.11 -12.22 6.59
CA VAL A 8 -18.15 -10.76 6.48
C VAL A 8 -19.40 -10.36 5.71
N HIS A 9 -20.27 -9.56 6.33
CA HIS A 9 -21.49 -9.06 5.70
C HIS A 9 -21.58 -7.54 5.87
N GLU A 10 -21.37 -6.80 4.79
CA GLU A 10 -21.23 -5.32 4.74
C GLU A 10 -20.18 -4.75 5.72
N LEU A 11 -20.54 -4.63 7.00
CA LEU A 11 -19.71 -4.09 8.08
C LEU A 11 -19.62 -5.04 9.29
N ASP A 12 -20.36 -6.14 9.28
CA ASP A 12 -20.36 -7.13 10.34
C ASP A 12 -19.37 -8.26 10.04
N VAL A 13 -18.59 -8.64 11.04
CA VAL A 13 -17.62 -9.73 10.97
C VAL A 13 -17.97 -10.76 12.04
N THR A 14 -18.46 -11.92 11.60
CA THR A 14 -18.80 -13.03 12.51
C THR A 14 -17.72 -14.10 12.44
N PRO A 15 -16.86 -14.24 13.46
CA PRO A 15 -15.83 -15.27 13.49
C PRO A 15 -16.47 -16.66 13.62
N MET A 16 -15.89 -17.66 12.97
CA MET A 16 -16.35 -19.05 13.00
C MET A 16 -15.18 -20.03 12.89
N GLU A 17 -15.38 -21.22 13.46
CA GLU A 17 -14.50 -22.36 13.23
C GLU A 17 -15.16 -23.31 12.23
N ILE A 18 -14.48 -23.58 11.13
CA ILE A 18 -14.93 -24.47 10.08
C ILE A 18 -14.17 -25.78 10.22
N LEU A 19 -14.89 -26.86 10.50
CA LEU A 19 -14.39 -28.22 10.40
C LEU A 19 -14.71 -28.75 9.00
N ALA A 20 -13.68 -29.00 8.19
CA ALA A 20 -13.84 -29.50 6.83
C ALA A 20 -12.81 -30.60 6.51
N ASP A 21 -13.23 -31.61 5.75
CA ASP A 21 -12.34 -32.67 5.26
C ASP A 21 -11.40 -32.14 4.17
N SER A 22 -11.89 -31.22 3.34
CA SER A 22 -11.11 -30.50 2.33
C SER A 22 -11.70 -29.10 2.08
N LEU A 23 -10.87 -28.18 1.59
CA LEU A 23 -11.27 -26.83 1.22
C LEU A 23 -10.77 -26.52 -0.19
N ALA A 24 -11.62 -25.87 -0.98
CA ALA A 24 -11.28 -25.36 -2.31
C ALA A 24 -11.58 -23.86 -2.35
N ILE A 25 -10.75 -23.11 -3.07
CA ILE A 25 -10.96 -21.68 -3.29
C ILE A 25 -11.75 -21.51 -4.57
N GLU A 26 -13.03 -21.17 -4.45
CA GLU A 26 -13.87 -20.87 -5.62
C GLU A 26 -13.73 -19.42 -6.10
N GLN A 27 -13.60 -18.48 -5.15
CA GLN A 27 -13.45 -17.06 -5.42
C GLN A 27 -12.45 -16.43 -4.46
N SER A 28 -11.53 -15.65 -5.01
CA SER A 28 -10.67 -14.75 -4.25
C SER A 28 -10.19 -13.64 -5.17
N ASP A 29 -9.86 -12.49 -4.57
CA ASP A 29 -9.30 -11.34 -5.28
C ASP A 29 -7.86 -11.57 -5.78
N GLY A 30 -7.29 -12.75 -5.50
CA GLY A 30 -5.94 -13.17 -5.87
C GLY A 30 -4.97 -13.20 -4.70
N ARG A 31 -5.23 -12.43 -3.64
CA ARG A 31 -4.31 -12.30 -2.49
C ARG A 31 -4.19 -13.60 -1.72
N LEU A 32 -5.31 -14.29 -1.49
CA LEU A 32 -5.29 -15.58 -0.79
C LEU A 32 -4.51 -16.65 -1.58
N GLN A 33 -4.68 -16.72 -2.92
CA GLN A 33 -3.91 -17.67 -3.72
C GLN A 33 -2.42 -17.33 -3.74
N ALA A 34 -2.06 -16.04 -3.82
CA ALA A 34 -0.66 -15.62 -3.77
C ALA A 34 -0.02 -16.01 -2.43
N LEU A 35 -0.70 -15.72 -1.31
CA LEU A 35 -0.23 -16.11 0.01
C LEU A 35 -0.01 -17.62 0.14
N LEU A 36 -0.95 -18.43 -0.34
CA LEU A 36 -0.84 -19.90 -0.29
C LEU A 36 0.23 -20.47 -1.23
N ALA A 37 0.64 -19.71 -2.25
CA ALA A 37 1.72 -20.05 -3.16
C ALA A 37 3.09 -19.51 -2.68
N ASP A 38 3.17 -19.03 -1.43
CA ASP A 38 4.33 -18.31 -0.87
C ASP A 38 4.78 -17.13 -1.75
N GLY A 39 3.83 -16.56 -2.49
CA GLY A 39 4.03 -15.46 -3.41
C GLY A 39 3.95 -14.10 -2.71
N GLY A 40 4.53 -13.09 -3.36
CA GLY A 40 4.44 -11.73 -2.87
C GLY A 40 3.07 -11.07 -3.08
N PRO A 41 2.95 -9.79 -2.72
CA PRO A 41 1.72 -9.02 -2.86
C PRO A 41 1.23 -8.99 -4.31
N VAL A 42 -0.03 -9.35 -4.52
CA VAL A 42 -0.70 -9.26 -5.84
C VAL A 42 -1.80 -8.21 -5.84
N ALA A 43 -2.08 -7.67 -7.02
CA ALA A 43 -3.16 -6.74 -7.25
C ALA A 43 -4.50 -7.47 -7.20
N GLY A 44 -5.47 -6.89 -6.47
CA GLY A 44 -6.85 -7.37 -6.50
C GLY A 44 -7.51 -7.18 -7.87
N SER A 45 -8.66 -7.82 -8.10
CA SER A 45 -9.46 -7.64 -9.31
C SER A 45 -9.79 -6.16 -9.56
N GLY A 46 -9.43 -5.63 -10.73
CA GLY A 46 -9.65 -4.22 -11.12
C GLY A 46 -8.77 -3.20 -10.39
N GLU A 47 -7.81 -3.63 -9.57
CA GLU A 47 -6.93 -2.69 -8.84
C GLU A 47 -5.88 -2.06 -9.77
N LEU A 48 -5.38 -2.81 -10.75
CA LEU A 48 -4.35 -2.35 -11.70
C LEU A 48 -4.78 -1.15 -12.55
N GLU A 49 -6.08 -0.99 -12.80
CA GLU A 49 -6.66 0.12 -13.57
C GLU A 49 -6.62 1.45 -12.81
N ARG A 50 -6.36 1.41 -11.50
CA ARG A 50 -6.35 2.58 -10.63
C ARG A 50 -4.97 3.26 -10.62
N GLN A 51 -4.97 4.49 -10.12
CA GLN A 51 -3.74 5.21 -9.82
C GLN A 51 -3.30 4.96 -8.38
N ALA A 52 -2.07 4.48 -8.20
CA ALA A 52 -1.41 4.43 -6.90
C ALA A 52 -1.10 5.85 -6.38
N CYS A 53 -0.78 6.79 -7.27
CA CYS A 53 -0.50 8.18 -6.91
C CYS A 53 -1.20 9.17 -7.83
N ALA A 54 -2.38 9.64 -7.43
CA ALA A 54 -3.14 10.65 -8.19
C ALA A 54 -2.33 11.93 -8.43
N CYS A 55 -1.52 12.37 -7.45
CA CYS A 55 -0.70 13.59 -7.58
C CYS A 55 0.40 13.50 -8.65
N ARG A 56 0.83 12.29 -9.00
CA ARG A 56 1.95 12.04 -9.93
C ARG A 56 1.51 11.24 -11.16
N GLY A 57 0.25 10.83 -11.24
CA GLY A 57 -0.27 9.96 -12.30
C GLY A 57 0.37 8.57 -12.32
N ILE A 58 0.86 8.06 -11.18
CA ILE A 58 1.50 6.74 -11.12
C ILE A 58 0.41 5.66 -11.00
N SER A 59 0.43 4.68 -11.91
CA SER A 59 -0.49 3.54 -11.90
C SER A 59 -0.16 2.55 -10.79
N VAL A 60 -1.16 1.76 -10.40
CA VAL A 60 -0.95 0.63 -9.48
C VAL A 60 0.00 -0.42 -10.09
N ASP A 61 -0.11 -0.70 -11.39
CA ASP A 61 0.80 -1.59 -12.11
C ASP A 61 2.28 -1.21 -11.94
N ALA A 62 2.61 0.09 -12.01
CA ALA A 62 3.99 0.55 -11.82
C ALA A 62 4.53 0.24 -10.40
N ALA A 63 3.68 0.36 -9.38
CA ALA A 63 4.04 0.00 -8.00
C ALA A 63 4.27 -1.51 -7.88
N TYR A 64 3.34 -2.34 -8.36
CA TYR A 64 3.45 -3.80 -8.27
C TYR A 64 4.64 -4.36 -9.06
N ARG A 65 4.94 -3.85 -10.26
CA ARG A 65 6.15 -4.25 -10.99
C ARG A 65 7.42 -3.93 -10.24
N THR A 66 7.44 -2.83 -9.50
CA THR A 66 8.57 -2.44 -8.66
C THR A 66 8.69 -3.37 -7.46
N ILE A 67 7.59 -3.68 -6.77
CA ILE A 67 7.57 -4.66 -5.67
C ILE A 67 8.05 -6.03 -6.16
N ALA A 68 7.51 -6.51 -7.28
CA ALA A 68 7.89 -7.78 -7.91
C ALA A 68 9.35 -7.82 -8.37
N ALA A 69 9.98 -6.67 -8.60
CA ALA A 69 11.42 -6.56 -8.89
C ALA A 69 12.30 -6.61 -7.63
N GLY A 70 11.73 -6.88 -6.44
CA GLY A 70 12.46 -7.06 -5.18
C GLY A 70 12.64 -5.78 -4.36
N TRP A 71 11.84 -4.74 -4.61
CA TRP A 71 11.89 -3.52 -3.83
C TRP A 71 10.94 -3.63 -2.62
N GLU A 72 11.51 -3.83 -1.44
CA GLU A 72 10.77 -4.25 -0.24
C GLU A 72 10.42 -3.12 0.75
N THR A 73 10.79 -1.86 0.45
CA THR A 73 10.51 -0.73 1.37
C THR A 73 9.77 0.41 0.66
N ALA A 74 8.97 1.15 1.42
CA ALA A 74 8.20 2.27 0.90
C ALA A 74 9.12 3.34 0.26
N ASP A 75 10.27 3.60 0.89
CA ASP A 75 11.24 4.58 0.39
C ASP A 75 12.04 4.06 -0.83
N ALA A 76 12.23 2.74 -0.94
CA ALA A 76 12.76 2.08 -2.13
C ALA A 76 11.83 2.28 -3.34
N VAL A 77 10.56 1.87 -3.20
CA VAL A 77 9.55 2.00 -4.27
C VAL A 77 9.29 3.47 -4.62
N LYS A 78 9.32 4.38 -3.63
CA LYS A 78 9.30 5.83 -3.82
C LYS A 78 10.40 6.33 -4.75
N ARG A 79 11.66 5.91 -4.54
CA ARG A 79 12.76 6.34 -5.41
C ARG A 79 12.61 5.79 -6.83
N ALA A 80 12.20 4.54 -6.97
CA ALA A 80 12.05 3.88 -8.26
C ALA A 80 10.90 4.46 -9.10
N THR A 81 9.73 4.72 -8.48
CA THR A 81 8.51 5.11 -9.21
C THR A 81 8.18 6.60 -9.12
N ARG A 82 8.83 7.33 -8.20
CA ARG A 82 8.47 8.69 -7.76
C ARG A 82 7.08 8.80 -7.11
N ILE A 83 6.51 7.69 -6.62
CA ILE A 83 5.34 7.73 -5.73
C ILE A 83 5.65 8.61 -4.51
N GLY A 84 4.70 9.45 -4.11
CA GLY A 84 4.87 10.36 -2.98
C GLY A 84 5.60 11.68 -3.27
N PHE A 85 6.13 11.91 -4.47
CA PHE A 85 6.74 13.19 -4.89
C PHE A 85 5.72 14.30 -5.25
N GLY A 86 4.45 14.09 -4.93
CA GLY A 86 3.39 15.08 -5.16
C GLY A 86 3.33 16.13 -4.05
N PRO A 87 2.48 17.17 -4.18
CA PRO A 87 2.27 18.17 -3.12
C PRO A 87 1.70 17.57 -1.82
N CYS A 88 1.11 16.36 -1.90
CA CYS A 88 0.69 15.62 -0.71
C CYS A 88 1.86 14.98 0.06
N GLN A 89 3.07 14.95 -0.50
CA GLN A 89 4.28 14.37 0.10
C GLN A 89 4.07 12.94 0.61
N GLY A 90 3.37 12.10 -0.17
CA GLY A 90 3.16 10.70 0.17
C GLY A 90 2.01 10.40 1.13
N ARG A 91 1.39 11.40 1.77
CA ARG A 91 0.31 11.22 2.77
C ARG A 91 -0.85 10.34 2.31
N ARG A 92 -1.13 10.29 1.01
CA ARG A 92 -2.24 9.50 0.43
C ARG A 92 -1.83 8.13 -0.10
N CYS A 93 -0.61 8.00 -0.61
CA CYS A 93 -0.19 6.83 -1.37
C CYS A 93 0.81 5.94 -0.63
N ILE A 94 1.54 6.48 0.35
CA ILE A 94 2.48 5.70 1.16
C ILE A 94 1.77 4.72 2.10
N PRO A 95 0.66 5.07 2.78
CA PRO A 95 -0.07 4.08 3.59
C PRO A 95 -0.59 2.91 2.76
N TRP A 96 -1.16 3.19 1.58
CA TRP A 96 -1.56 2.14 0.64
C TRP A 96 -0.37 1.30 0.19
N LEU A 97 0.78 1.92 -0.11
CA LEU A 97 1.98 1.20 -0.53
C LEU A 97 2.54 0.31 0.59
N ALA A 98 2.57 0.77 1.84
CA ALA A 98 2.99 -0.01 3.00
C ALA A 98 2.13 -1.26 3.19
N ASP A 99 0.81 -1.08 3.08
CA ASP A 99 -0.19 -2.14 3.11
C ASP A 99 -0.02 -3.14 1.94
N ARG A 100 0.45 -2.66 0.78
CA ARG A 100 0.84 -3.54 -0.35
C ARG A 100 2.21 -4.17 -0.21
N LEU A 101 3.05 -3.71 0.71
CA LEU A 101 4.33 -4.33 1.06
C LEU A 101 4.18 -5.27 2.28
N GLU A 102 2.95 -5.41 2.81
CA GLU A 102 2.65 -6.17 4.03
C GLU A 102 3.46 -5.70 5.26
N LEU A 103 3.76 -4.40 5.29
CA LEU A 103 4.52 -3.79 6.38
C LEU A 103 3.58 -3.16 7.40
N ASP A 104 3.88 -3.35 8.67
CA ASP A 104 3.20 -2.64 9.75
C ASP A 104 3.40 -1.11 9.57
N PRO A 105 2.36 -0.27 9.70
CA PRO A 105 2.53 1.18 9.59
C PRO A 105 3.57 1.79 10.55
N ALA A 106 3.84 1.15 11.69
CA ALA A 106 4.87 1.55 12.64
C ALA A 106 6.29 1.11 12.22
N ASP A 107 6.42 0.20 11.25
CA ASP A 107 7.71 -0.24 10.73
C ASP A 107 8.44 0.91 9.99
N PRO A 108 9.70 1.21 10.31
CA PRO A 108 10.51 2.16 9.54
C PRO A 108 10.55 1.87 8.02
N LEU A 109 10.43 0.61 7.59
CA LEU A 109 10.39 0.21 6.19
C LEU A 109 9.08 0.62 5.49
N ALA A 110 7.98 0.75 6.24
CA ALA A 110 6.69 1.25 5.76
C ALA A 110 6.67 2.77 5.59
N GLN A 111 7.65 3.47 6.17
CA GLN A 111 7.65 4.92 6.28
C GLN A 111 8.62 5.58 5.31
N ILE A 112 8.34 6.84 5.02
CA ILE A 112 9.26 7.73 4.30
C ILE A 112 9.66 8.86 5.23
N THR A 113 10.90 9.31 5.15
CA THR A 113 11.36 10.44 5.96
C THR A 113 10.63 11.73 5.54
N PRO A 114 9.84 12.36 6.41
CA PRO A 114 9.27 13.67 6.13
C PRO A 114 10.40 14.71 6.08
N ARG A 115 10.34 15.61 5.10
CA ARG A 115 11.30 16.71 4.96
C ARG A 115 10.52 18.03 5.02
N ALA A 116 11.11 19.03 5.68
CA ALA A 116 10.51 20.35 5.74
C ALA A 116 10.49 21.00 4.33
N PRO A 117 9.45 21.80 4.02
CA PRO A 117 8.25 22.03 4.83
C PRO A 117 7.24 20.86 4.74
N LEU A 118 6.57 20.54 5.86
CA LEU A 118 5.61 19.41 5.94
C LEU A 118 4.43 19.53 4.96
N VAL A 119 4.02 20.77 4.68
CA VAL A 119 3.06 21.12 3.64
C VAL A 119 3.70 22.15 2.72
N PRO A 120 3.31 22.23 1.44
CA PRO A 120 3.82 23.27 0.56
C PRO A 120 3.53 24.67 1.13
N VAL A 121 4.58 25.47 1.30
CA VAL A 121 4.50 26.87 1.74
C VAL A 121 5.01 27.77 0.61
N PRO A 122 4.31 28.86 0.25
CA PRO A 122 4.81 29.81 -0.73
C PRO A 122 6.15 30.41 -0.30
N ILE A 123 7.07 30.57 -1.25
CA ILE A 123 8.41 31.10 -0.95
C ILE A 123 8.37 32.54 -0.38
N SER A 124 7.34 33.31 -0.72
CA SER A 124 7.12 34.67 -0.18
C SER A 124 6.94 34.68 1.33
N VAL A 125 6.32 33.64 1.90
CA VAL A 125 6.15 33.50 3.35
C VAL A 125 7.51 33.27 4.00
N LEU A 126 8.32 32.36 3.46
CA LEU A 126 9.68 32.11 4.00
C LEU A 126 10.59 33.34 3.86
N ALA A 127 10.49 34.06 2.74
CA ALA A 127 11.26 35.27 2.50
C ALA A 127 10.92 36.40 3.49
N ALA A 128 9.70 36.45 4.03
CA ALA A 128 9.30 37.42 5.04
C ALA A 128 10.07 37.28 6.35
N PHE A 129 10.55 36.07 6.68
CA PHE A 129 11.31 35.75 7.89
C PHE A 129 12.84 35.72 7.69
N ALA A 130 13.32 36.02 6.48
CA ALA A 130 14.75 35.90 6.14
C ALA A 130 15.61 37.12 6.56
N ARG A 131 15.03 38.14 7.21
CA ARG A 131 15.69 39.41 7.56
C ARG A 131 15.73 39.69 9.06
N GLU A 132 15.62 38.66 9.88
CA GLU A 132 15.90 38.70 11.33
C GLU A 132 17.23 37.99 11.62
#